data_AF-A0A7X7DS40-F1
#
_entry.id   AF-A0A7X7DS40-F1
#
_cell.length_a   1.000
_cell.length_b   1.000
_cell.length_c   1.000
_cell.angle_alpha   90.00
_cell.angle_beta   90.00
_cell.angle_gamma   90.00
#
_symmetry.space_group_name_H-M   'P 1'
#
loop_
_entity.id
_entity.type
_entity.pdbx_description
1 polymer ?
#
loop_
_entity_poly.entity_id
_entity_poly.type
_entity_poly.pdbx_seq_one_letter_code
_entity_poly.pdbx_strand_id
1 'polypeptide(L)'
;MRENARLVSLFDVLGPVMTGPSSSHTAGVLRIGRMGRSLLGGDPEKIELHFYGNALARTYKGHLSDSAIVAGLLGHKENSTGIRDALKEASRRGIPISYAVDYDSTRDPNTVDMRLWKNGRNLRVVGITVGGGEILMTELGGFSITLRGSEDGVLFIVDESFDSERLSSLPEPPSEILKSEQEKRALYTCLFDRTPSGAVMEFLRQEPGVHEVFVLSPVLDYKLRDAEALFSSVQAMLEYAGNYSCSISEAAVAYECRRSGLSEPEVRSRIMEIWKTMKESVAKGLRGEGRMVAGLVPCNCGARMFAAVETGRTVGGPILGKAVARALAAMETNACAGCVAAAPTAGSCGVVPGVL
;
A
#
# COMPACT_ATOMS: atom_id res chain seq x y z
N MET A 1 -17.89 -18.24 -6.79
CA MET A 1 -17.07 -17.10 -6.30
C MET A 1 -17.97 -16.27 -5.41
N ARG A 2 -17.72 -16.22 -4.10
CA ARG A 2 -18.35 -15.17 -3.29
C ARG A 2 -17.67 -13.87 -3.72
N GLU A 3 -18.40 -12.96 -4.37
CA GLU A 3 -18.04 -11.55 -4.28
C GLU A 3 -18.10 -11.21 -2.80
N ASN A 4 -16.96 -11.32 -2.10
CA ASN A 4 -16.85 -10.85 -0.73
C ASN A 4 -17.12 -9.35 -0.79
N ALA A 5 -18.29 -8.93 -0.31
CA ALA A 5 -18.69 -7.55 -0.22
C ALA A 5 -17.60 -6.79 0.53
N ARG A 6 -16.86 -5.93 -0.18
CA ARG A 6 -15.87 -5.06 0.43
C ARG A 6 -16.63 -4.04 1.25
N LEU A 7 -16.59 -4.17 2.58
CA LEU A 7 -16.91 -3.05 3.45
C LEU A 7 -15.90 -1.94 3.17
N VAL A 8 -16.28 -0.67 3.35
CA VAL A 8 -15.36 0.48 3.21
C VAL A 8 -14.89 0.94 4.60
N SER A 9 -13.58 1.10 4.80
CA SER A 9 -13.01 1.57 6.08
C SER A 9 -12.96 3.09 6.07
N LEU A 10 -13.04 3.68 7.26
CA LEU A 10 -12.69 5.07 7.45
C LEU A 10 -11.25 5.36 6.97
N PHE A 11 -10.33 4.40 7.11
CA PHE A 11 -8.94 4.49 6.67
C PHE A 11 -8.75 4.29 5.17
N ASP A 12 -9.70 3.64 4.48
CA ASP A 12 -9.73 3.55 3.01
C ASP A 12 -10.05 4.94 2.40
N VAL A 13 -10.82 5.77 3.11
CA VAL A 13 -11.28 7.09 2.66
C VAL A 13 -10.35 8.22 3.12
N LEU A 14 -9.79 8.09 4.33
CA LEU A 14 -8.87 9.06 4.93
C LEU A 14 -7.47 8.45 5.04
N GLY A 15 -6.93 8.00 3.93
CA GLY A 15 -5.62 7.37 3.88
C GLY A 15 -5.34 6.73 2.53
N PRO A 16 -4.17 6.09 2.39
CA PRO A 16 -3.13 5.96 3.41
C PRO A 16 -2.35 7.26 3.65
N VAL A 17 -1.63 7.32 4.77
CA VAL A 17 -0.52 8.26 4.96
C VAL A 17 0.65 7.75 4.13
N MET A 18 1.10 8.55 3.17
CA MET A 18 2.05 8.13 2.15
C MET A 18 2.89 9.28 1.64
N THR A 19 4.05 8.97 1.08
CA THR A 19 4.83 9.87 0.26
C THR A 19 4.21 9.90 -1.14
N GLY A 20 3.93 11.10 -1.64
CA GLY A 20 3.40 11.33 -2.98
C GLY A 20 4.31 10.87 -4.11
N PRO A 21 3.85 10.94 -5.37
CA PRO A 21 2.63 11.66 -5.79
C PRO A 21 1.36 10.81 -5.92
N SER A 22 1.44 9.47 -5.90
CA SER A 22 0.32 8.60 -6.29
C SER A 22 0.05 7.44 -5.32
N SER A 23 -1.20 7.23 -4.95
CA SER A 23 -1.57 6.12 -4.05
C SER A 23 -1.40 4.76 -4.72
N SER A 24 -1.70 4.61 -6.00
CA SER A 24 -1.45 3.37 -6.75
C SER A 24 0.02 3.28 -7.19
N HIS A 25 0.50 4.29 -7.92
CA HIS A 25 1.80 4.25 -8.61
C HIS A 25 2.99 4.61 -7.72
N THR A 26 2.77 4.94 -6.44
CA THR A 26 3.84 5.14 -5.45
C THR A 26 3.63 4.25 -4.23
N ALA A 27 2.53 4.45 -3.48
CA ALA A 27 2.31 3.66 -2.25
C ALA A 27 1.97 2.19 -2.54
N GLY A 28 1.10 1.90 -3.52
CA GLY A 28 0.76 0.54 -3.93
C GLY A 28 1.97 -0.24 -4.45
N VAL A 29 2.69 0.31 -5.43
CA VAL A 29 3.89 -0.37 -5.96
C VAL A 29 5.00 -0.55 -4.91
N LEU A 30 5.11 0.35 -3.93
CA LEU A 30 6.01 0.17 -2.79
C LEU A 30 5.59 -1.03 -1.93
N ARG A 31 4.29 -1.19 -1.66
CA ARG A 31 3.75 -2.34 -0.93
C ARG A 31 4.04 -3.65 -1.66
N ILE A 32 3.95 -3.66 -2.99
CA ILE A 32 4.38 -4.82 -3.82
C ILE A 32 5.86 -5.10 -3.58
N GLY A 33 6.72 -4.07 -3.61
CA GLY A 33 8.14 -4.20 -3.29
C GLY A 33 8.40 -4.76 -1.87
N ARG A 34 7.64 -4.31 -0.86
CA ARG A 34 7.72 -4.84 0.51
C ARG A 34 7.30 -6.31 0.61
N MET A 35 6.23 -6.72 -0.09
CA MET A 35 5.86 -8.13 -0.17
C MET A 35 6.94 -8.95 -0.88
N GLY A 36 7.50 -8.43 -1.97
CA GLY A 36 8.65 -9.02 -2.67
C GLY A 36 9.85 -9.24 -1.75
N ARG A 37 10.19 -8.25 -0.92
CA ARG A 37 11.23 -8.36 0.12
C ARG A 37 10.93 -9.47 1.13
N SER A 38 9.69 -9.55 1.61
CA SER A 38 9.26 -10.58 2.57
C SER A 38 9.46 -11.97 1.99
N LEU A 39 8.97 -12.18 0.76
CA LEU A 39 9.09 -13.44 0.05
C LEU A 39 10.55 -13.78 -0.26
N LEU A 40 11.37 -12.80 -0.66
CA LEU A 40 12.81 -13.01 -0.89
C LEU A 40 13.60 -13.36 0.39
N GLY A 41 13.09 -12.97 1.56
CA GLY A 41 13.78 -13.12 2.84
C GLY A 41 14.80 -12.01 3.13
N GLY A 42 14.55 -10.79 2.66
CA GLY A 42 15.36 -9.59 2.97
C GLY A 42 15.81 -8.81 1.73
N ASP A 43 16.91 -8.07 1.84
CA ASP A 43 17.37 -7.18 0.76
C ASP A 43 17.81 -7.98 -0.48
N PRO A 44 17.43 -7.56 -1.70
CA PRO A 44 17.97 -8.12 -2.93
C PRO A 44 19.41 -7.65 -3.17
N GLU A 45 20.18 -8.51 -3.83
CA GLU A 45 21.52 -8.23 -4.36
C GLU A 45 21.47 -7.72 -5.81
N LYS A 46 20.39 -8.01 -6.53
CA LYS A 46 20.10 -7.51 -7.89
C LYS A 46 18.58 -7.37 -8.07
N ILE A 47 18.17 -6.39 -8.85
CA ILE A 47 16.76 -6.11 -9.16
C ILE A 47 16.60 -5.98 -10.68
N GLU A 48 15.61 -6.65 -11.24
CA GLU A 48 15.15 -6.43 -12.62
C GLU A 48 13.66 -6.09 -12.59
N LEU A 49 13.29 -4.90 -13.07
CA LEU A 49 11.92 -4.41 -13.08
C LEU A 49 11.34 -4.47 -14.49
N HIS A 50 10.13 -5.00 -14.59
CA HIS A 50 9.35 -5.14 -15.82
C HIS A 50 8.07 -4.33 -15.70
N PHE A 51 7.84 -3.42 -16.63
CA PHE A 51 6.63 -2.60 -16.69
C PHE A 51 5.87 -2.85 -17.99
N TYR A 52 4.55 -2.93 -17.88
CA TYR A 52 3.66 -3.28 -19.00
C TYR A 52 2.64 -2.17 -19.32
N GLY A 53 2.16 -2.19 -20.56
CA GLY A 53 1.02 -1.42 -21.03
C GLY A 53 1.28 0.09 -21.04
N ASN A 54 0.23 0.90 -20.88
CA ASN A 54 0.36 2.36 -20.99
C ASN A 54 0.35 3.11 -19.65
N ALA A 55 -0.11 2.50 -18.55
CA ALA A 55 -0.20 3.20 -17.26
C ALA A 55 1.17 3.25 -16.55
N LEU A 56 1.70 2.13 -16.06
CA LEU A 56 2.99 2.12 -15.37
C LEU A 56 4.16 2.37 -16.32
N ALA A 57 4.24 1.66 -17.45
CA ALA A 57 5.38 1.73 -18.37
C ALA A 57 5.73 3.14 -18.87
N ARG A 58 4.73 4.01 -19.06
CA ARG A 58 4.93 5.40 -19.50
C ARG A 58 5.15 6.37 -18.35
N THR A 59 4.64 6.06 -17.16
CA THR A 59 4.60 7.01 -16.03
C THR A 59 5.53 6.68 -14.88
N TYR A 60 6.19 5.51 -14.88
CA TYR A 60 6.94 5.02 -13.72
C TYR A 60 7.97 6.04 -13.20
N LYS A 61 8.67 6.77 -14.08
CA LYS A 61 9.62 7.82 -13.65
C LYS A 61 8.92 9.04 -13.05
N GLY A 62 7.82 9.48 -13.66
CA GLY A 62 7.08 10.67 -13.23
C GLY A 62 6.32 10.47 -11.91
N HIS A 63 5.93 9.22 -11.61
CA HIS A 63 5.31 8.83 -10.35
C HIS A 63 6.29 8.23 -9.33
N LEU A 64 7.58 8.20 -9.64
CA LEU A 64 8.62 7.55 -8.83
C LEU A 64 8.32 6.06 -8.54
N SER A 65 7.62 5.37 -9.42
CA SER A 65 7.20 3.97 -9.22
C SER A 65 8.39 3.03 -9.09
N ASP A 66 9.42 3.20 -9.93
CA ASP A 66 10.66 2.44 -9.82
C ASP A 66 11.35 2.67 -8.47
N SER A 67 11.53 3.94 -8.10
CA SER A 67 12.11 4.32 -6.81
C SER A 67 11.27 3.80 -5.65
N ALA A 68 9.94 3.80 -5.75
CA ALA A 68 9.04 3.31 -4.72
C ALA A 68 9.09 1.78 -4.57
N ILE A 69 9.14 1.02 -5.67
CA ILE A 69 9.34 -0.44 -5.64
C ILE A 69 10.67 -0.75 -4.97
N VAL A 70 11.75 -0.08 -5.37
CA VAL A 70 13.07 -0.25 -4.78
C VAL A 70 13.06 0.15 -3.30
N ALA A 71 12.40 1.23 -2.92
CA ALA A 71 12.26 1.62 -1.52
C ALA A 71 11.59 0.51 -0.68
N GLY A 72 10.51 -0.08 -1.20
CA GLY A 72 9.84 -1.21 -0.56
C GLY A 72 10.74 -2.44 -0.42
N LEU A 73 11.51 -2.75 -1.48
CA LEU A 73 12.49 -3.82 -1.47
C LEU A 73 13.62 -3.61 -0.44
N LEU A 74 14.00 -2.35 -0.20
CA LEU A 74 14.99 -1.95 0.82
C LEU A 74 14.37 -1.78 2.22
N GLY A 75 13.07 -2.04 2.39
CA GLY A 75 12.38 -2.04 3.69
C GLY A 75 11.78 -0.69 4.12
N HIS A 76 11.71 0.31 3.23
CA HIS A 76 11.00 1.55 3.53
C HIS A 76 9.49 1.31 3.62
N LYS A 77 8.82 2.14 4.44
CA LYS A 77 7.36 2.25 4.50
C LYS A 77 6.84 3.32 3.55
N GLU A 78 5.54 3.31 3.32
CA GLU A 78 4.80 4.14 2.34
C GLU A 78 4.96 5.63 2.64
N ASN A 79 5.13 6.02 3.90
CA ASN A 79 5.30 7.39 4.36
C ASN A 79 6.77 7.84 4.48
N SER A 80 7.72 7.02 3.99
CA SER A 80 9.14 7.31 4.10
C SER A 80 9.58 8.42 3.14
N THR A 81 10.37 9.37 3.64
CA THR A 81 11.06 10.36 2.80
C THR A 81 12.12 9.74 1.89
N GLY A 82 12.61 8.54 2.22
CA GLY A 82 13.61 7.81 1.43
C GLY A 82 13.10 7.31 0.07
N ILE A 83 11.78 7.31 -0.15
CA ILE A 83 11.18 6.86 -1.42
C ILE A 83 11.75 7.62 -2.63
N ARG A 84 12.01 8.92 -2.47
CA ARG A 84 12.55 9.75 -3.56
C ARG A 84 13.99 9.41 -3.94
N ASP A 85 14.78 8.91 -2.98
CA ASP A 85 16.22 8.69 -3.14
C ASP A 85 16.60 7.19 -3.15
N ALA A 86 15.61 6.29 -3.13
CA ALA A 86 15.84 4.85 -3.03
C ALA A 86 16.69 4.26 -4.17
N LEU A 87 16.59 4.80 -5.40
CA LEU A 87 17.48 4.39 -6.50
C LEU A 87 18.95 4.76 -6.23
N LYS A 88 19.20 5.94 -5.64
CA LYS A 88 20.56 6.34 -5.23
C LYS A 88 21.06 5.49 -4.07
N GLU A 89 20.17 5.17 -3.15
CA GLU A 89 20.47 4.28 -2.03
C GLU A 89 20.87 2.89 -2.52
N ALA A 90 20.12 2.30 -3.45
CA ALA A 90 20.46 1.03 -4.07
C ALA A 90 21.83 1.08 -4.76
N SER A 91 22.12 2.17 -5.51
CA SER A 91 23.42 2.38 -6.12
C SER A 91 24.56 2.47 -5.10
N ARG A 92 24.36 3.18 -3.98
CA ARG A 92 25.33 3.29 -2.88
C ARG A 92 25.59 1.95 -2.19
N ARG A 93 24.56 1.10 -2.12
CA ARG A 93 24.62 -0.27 -1.61
C ARG A 93 25.18 -1.28 -2.62
N GLY A 94 25.47 -0.86 -3.86
CA GLY A 94 25.98 -1.74 -4.91
C GLY A 94 24.94 -2.72 -5.48
N ILE A 95 23.64 -2.40 -5.38
CA ILE A 95 22.55 -3.24 -5.88
C ILE A 95 22.24 -2.81 -7.33
N PRO A 96 22.66 -3.56 -8.36
CA PRO A 96 22.34 -3.26 -9.75
C PRO A 96 20.83 -3.37 -10.02
N ILE A 97 20.32 -2.41 -10.79
CA ILE A 97 18.93 -2.33 -11.23
C ILE A 97 18.88 -2.29 -12.75
N SER A 98 18.10 -3.19 -13.36
CA SER A 98 17.81 -3.18 -14.80
C SER A 98 16.32 -3.08 -15.06
N TYR A 99 15.95 -2.60 -16.25
CA TYR A 99 14.57 -2.32 -16.64
C TYR A 99 14.23 -2.99 -17.96
N ALA A 100 13.03 -3.55 -18.04
CA ALA A 100 12.39 -3.99 -19.27
C ALA A 100 11.00 -3.35 -19.36
N VAL A 101 10.63 -2.91 -20.56
CA VAL A 101 9.36 -2.23 -20.78
C VAL A 101 8.70 -2.80 -22.01
N ASP A 102 7.44 -3.18 -21.88
CA ASP A 102 6.62 -3.68 -22.98
C ASP A 102 5.32 -2.86 -23.05
N TYR A 103 5.25 -1.96 -24.03
CA TYR A 103 4.14 -1.04 -24.21
C TYR A 103 2.91 -1.70 -24.85
N ASP A 104 3.09 -2.81 -25.55
CA ASP A 104 2.05 -3.48 -26.35
C ASP A 104 1.47 -4.71 -25.64
N SER A 105 2.00 -5.05 -24.46
CA SER A 105 1.48 -6.12 -23.60
C SER A 105 0.00 -5.92 -23.25
N THR A 106 -0.74 -7.03 -23.27
CA THR A 106 -2.15 -7.12 -22.85
C THR A 106 -2.34 -7.38 -21.36
N ARG A 107 -1.26 -7.51 -20.59
CA ARG A 107 -1.32 -7.57 -19.11
C ARG A 107 -1.99 -6.34 -18.53
N ASP A 108 -2.50 -6.47 -17.30
CA ASP A 108 -3.03 -5.32 -16.57
C ASP A 108 -1.98 -4.19 -16.54
N PRO A 109 -2.34 -2.96 -16.94
CA PRO A 109 -1.37 -1.86 -17.08
C PRO A 109 -0.82 -1.37 -15.73
N ASN A 110 -1.38 -1.82 -14.60
CA ASN A 110 -0.89 -1.59 -13.23
C ASN A 110 -0.06 -2.76 -12.69
N THR A 111 0.38 -3.67 -13.55
CA THR A 111 1.26 -4.79 -13.20
C THR A 111 2.68 -4.32 -12.91
N VAL A 112 3.21 -4.74 -11.76
CA VAL A 112 4.62 -4.71 -11.40
C VAL A 112 5.13 -6.14 -11.44
N ASP A 113 6.05 -6.42 -12.36
CA ASP A 113 6.78 -7.68 -12.41
C ASP A 113 8.25 -7.40 -12.06
N MET A 114 8.77 -8.14 -11.11
CA MET A 114 10.15 -8.00 -10.67
C MET A 114 10.81 -9.37 -10.54
N ARG A 115 12.07 -9.43 -10.97
CA ARG A 115 12.98 -10.53 -10.64
C ARG A 115 14.00 -10.03 -9.64
N LEU A 116 14.20 -10.84 -8.60
CA LEU A 116 14.98 -10.49 -7.43
C LEU A 116 16.00 -11.59 -7.16
N TRP A 117 17.23 -11.21 -6.83
CA TRP A 117 18.28 -12.16 -6.48
C TRP A 117 18.77 -11.96 -5.06
N LYS A 118 19.06 -13.05 -4.36
CA LYS A 118 19.67 -13.05 -3.02
C LYS A 118 20.28 -14.42 -2.72
N ASN A 119 21.51 -14.48 -2.21
CA ASN A 119 22.17 -15.73 -1.82
C ASN A 119 22.11 -16.83 -2.91
N GLY A 120 22.30 -16.45 -4.18
CA GLY A 120 22.21 -17.37 -5.33
C GLY A 120 20.78 -17.78 -5.75
N ARG A 121 19.74 -17.39 -5.01
CA ARG A 121 18.34 -17.58 -5.40
C ARG A 121 17.90 -16.50 -6.39
N ASN A 122 17.01 -16.86 -7.31
CA ASN A 122 16.31 -15.95 -8.21
C ASN A 122 14.80 -16.15 -8.04
N LEU A 123 14.09 -15.09 -7.68
CA LEU A 123 12.65 -15.12 -7.44
C LEU A 123 11.96 -14.10 -8.35
N ARG A 124 11.03 -14.58 -9.18
CA ARG A 124 10.09 -13.73 -9.91
C ARG A 124 8.85 -13.49 -9.07
N VAL A 125 8.47 -12.24 -8.89
CA VAL A 125 7.31 -11.81 -8.10
C VAL A 125 6.49 -10.84 -8.94
N VAL A 126 5.19 -11.09 -9.06
CA VAL A 126 4.28 -10.24 -9.82
C VAL A 126 3.13 -9.81 -8.93
N GLY A 127 2.81 -8.52 -8.96
CA GLY A 127 1.62 -7.98 -8.34
C GLY A 127 0.98 -6.87 -9.18
N ILE A 128 -0.28 -6.59 -8.89
CA ILE A 128 -1.04 -5.51 -9.49
C ILE A 128 -1.50 -4.55 -8.39
N THR A 129 -1.52 -3.25 -8.70
CA THR A 129 -2.14 -2.27 -7.79
C THR A 129 -3.62 -2.14 -8.13
N VAL A 130 -4.48 -2.29 -7.12
CA VAL A 130 -5.95 -2.30 -7.32
C VAL A 130 -6.54 -0.88 -7.18
N GLY A 131 -5.82 0.04 -6.52
CA GLY A 131 -6.25 1.41 -6.28
C GLY A 131 -6.33 1.75 -4.78
N GLY A 132 -6.22 3.03 -4.42
CA GLY A 132 -6.18 3.44 -3.00
C GLY A 132 -4.95 2.93 -2.22
N GLY A 133 -3.92 2.45 -2.93
CA GLY A 133 -2.77 1.77 -2.33
C GLY A 133 -2.98 0.27 -2.07
N GLU A 134 -4.16 -0.28 -2.35
CA GLU A 134 -4.39 -1.73 -2.29
C GLU A 134 -3.61 -2.46 -3.38
N ILE A 135 -3.22 -3.70 -3.06
CA ILE A 135 -2.42 -4.55 -3.93
C ILE A 135 -2.93 -5.98 -3.94
N LEU A 136 -2.62 -6.68 -5.04
CA LEU A 136 -2.84 -8.10 -5.18
C LEU A 136 -1.59 -8.72 -5.80
N MET A 137 -0.97 -9.70 -5.12
CA MET A 137 0.09 -10.51 -5.71
C MET A 137 -0.55 -11.61 -6.54
N THR A 138 -0.10 -11.75 -7.78
CA THR A 138 -0.71 -12.61 -8.78
C THR A 138 0.17 -13.76 -9.21
N GLU A 139 1.50 -13.62 -9.11
CA GLU A 139 2.43 -14.70 -9.46
C GLU A 139 3.66 -14.72 -8.52
N LEU A 140 4.13 -15.92 -8.20
CA LEU A 140 5.34 -16.16 -7.44
C LEU A 140 6.11 -17.34 -8.05
N GLY A 141 7.34 -17.12 -8.50
CA GLY A 141 8.21 -18.19 -9.02
C GLY A 141 7.65 -18.94 -10.24
N GLY A 142 6.65 -18.39 -10.94
CA GLY A 142 5.94 -19.05 -12.04
C GLY A 142 4.55 -19.57 -11.67
N PHE A 143 4.25 -19.72 -10.38
CA PHE A 143 2.95 -20.16 -9.90
C PHE A 143 1.96 -19.00 -9.82
N SER A 144 0.71 -19.24 -10.23
CA SER A 144 -0.39 -18.29 -10.03
C SER A 144 -0.82 -18.27 -8.56
N ILE A 145 -0.97 -17.09 -7.98
CA ILE A 145 -1.41 -16.87 -6.60
C ILE A 145 -2.46 -15.76 -6.53
N THR A 146 -3.15 -15.64 -5.41
CA THR A 146 -4.08 -14.53 -5.12
C THR A 146 -3.85 -14.09 -3.68
N LEU A 147 -2.92 -13.17 -3.45
CA LEU A 147 -2.58 -12.68 -2.10
C LEU A 147 -2.82 -11.19 -1.98
N ARG A 148 -3.57 -10.78 -0.96
CA ARG A 148 -3.77 -9.37 -0.62
C ARG A 148 -2.65 -8.89 0.31
N GLY A 149 -2.45 -7.57 0.37
CA GLY A 149 -1.44 -6.97 1.26
C GLY A 149 -1.75 -7.10 2.76
N SER A 150 -2.95 -7.53 3.13
CA SER A 150 -3.40 -7.73 4.52
C SER A 150 -3.20 -9.17 5.04
N GLU A 151 -2.73 -10.07 4.19
CA GLU A 151 -2.64 -11.49 4.55
C GLU A 151 -1.38 -11.81 5.35
N ASP A 152 -1.54 -12.69 6.34
CA ASP A 152 -0.46 -13.37 7.06
C ASP A 152 -0.38 -14.80 6.55
N GLY A 153 0.82 -15.31 6.27
CA GLY A 153 0.90 -16.62 5.64
C GLY A 153 2.29 -17.24 5.59
N VAL A 154 2.28 -18.53 5.23
CA VAL A 154 3.47 -19.25 4.78
C VAL A 154 3.17 -19.83 3.42
N LEU A 155 4.10 -19.64 2.49
CA LEU A 155 4.06 -20.28 1.19
C LEU A 155 5.21 -21.26 1.08
N PHE A 156 5.02 -22.40 0.42
CA PHE A 156 6.12 -23.33 0.18
C PHE A 156 5.94 -24.14 -1.10
N ILE A 157 7.06 -24.37 -1.77
CA ILE A 157 7.12 -25.15 -3.02
C ILE A 157 7.50 -26.57 -2.68
N VAL A 158 6.75 -27.50 -3.24
CA VAL A 158 6.94 -28.93 -3.07
C VAL A 158 7.09 -29.66 -4.40
N ASP A 159 7.66 -30.86 -4.36
CA ASP A 159 7.63 -31.83 -5.46
C ASP A 159 6.64 -32.98 -5.21
N GLU A 160 6.64 -33.96 -6.09
CA GLU A 160 5.77 -35.15 -6.06
C GLU A 160 5.98 -36.05 -4.81
N SER A 161 7.08 -35.88 -4.06
CA SER A 161 7.35 -36.67 -2.86
C SER A 161 6.70 -36.11 -1.59
N PHE A 162 6.14 -34.91 -1.66
CA PHE A 162 5.46 -34.29 -0.51
C PHE A 162 4.10 -34.93 -0.26
N ASP A 163 3.92 -35.40 0.98
CA ASP A 163 2.63 -35.92 1.44
C ASP A 163 1.74 -34.79 1.95
N SER A 164 0.63 -34.54 1.24
CA SER A 164 -0.33 -33.50 1.61
C SER A 164 -1.04 -33.75 2.94
N GLU A 165 -1.07 -34.98 3.47
CA GLU A 165 -1.65 -35.26 4.80
C GLU A 165 -0.89 -34.56 5.92
N ARG A 166 0.40 -34.24 5.71
CA ARG A 166 1.27 -33.53 6.66
C ARG A 166 0.76 -32.13 7.02
N LEU A 167 -0.08 -31.53 6.17
CA LEU A 167 -0.71 -30.22 6.45
C LEU A 167 -1.61 -30.25 7.69
N SER A 168 -2.21 -31.40 7.99
CA SER A 168 -3.01 -31.59 9.21
C SER A 168 -2.17 -31.58 10.50
N SER A 169 -0.86 -31.80 10.36
CA SER A 169 0.11 -31.87 11.46
C SER A 169 0.87 -30.56 11.68
N LEU A 170 0.48 -29.48 11.00
CA LEU A 170 1.09 -28.17 11.21
C LEU A 170 0.92 -27.74 12.68
N PRO A 171 1.96 -27.14 13.31
CA PRO A 171 1.88 -26.68 14.70
C PRO A 171 0.73 -25.70 14.97
N GLU A 172 0.35 -24.94 13.95
CA GLU A 172 -0.79 -24.03 13.97
C GLU A 172 -1.68 -24.32 12.76
N PRO A 173 -3.00 -24.47 12.93
CA PRO A 173 -3.90 -24.71 11.83
C PRO A 173 -4.08 -23.42 11.01
N PRO A 174 -3.91 -23.47 9.67
CA PRO A 174 -4.21 -22.34 8.80
C PRO A 174 -5.73 -22.11 8.71
N SER A 175 -6.14 -20.85 8.51
CA SER A 175 -7.53 -20.50 8.24
C SER A 175 -7.95 -20.84 6.81
N GLU A 176 -7.00 -20.81 5.87
CA GLU A 176 -7.22 -21.18 4.48
C GLU A 176 -5.94 -21.82 3.89
N ILE A 177 -6.12 -22.83 3.04
CA ILE A 177 -5.05 -23.47 2.28
C ILE A 177 -5.39 -23.40 0.80
N LEU A 178 -4.50 -22.81 0.01
CA LEU A 178 -4.60 -22.74 -1.44
C LEU A 178 -3.44 -23.55 -2.06
N LYS A 179 -3.69 -24.13 -3.23
CA LYS A 179 -2.70 -24.89 -4.00
C LYS A 179 -2.65 -24.36 -5.44
N SER A 180 -1.45 -24.20 -5.97
CA SER A 180 -1.18 -23.86 -7.36
C SER A 180 -0.17 -24.86 -7.93
N GLU A 181 -0.50 -25.49 -9.05
CA GLU A 181 0.32 -26.56 -9.64
C GLU A 181 1.03 -26.07 -10.90
N GLN A 182 2.28 -26.48 -11.06
CA GLN A 182 3.06 -26.22 -12.26
C GLN A 182 3.98 -27.42 -12.56
N GLU A 183 3.68 -28.13 -13.65
CA GLU A 183 4.40 -29.34 -14.07
C GLU A 183 4.53 -30.36 -12.91
N LYS A 184 5.76 -30.60 -12.42
CA LYS A 184 6.07 -31.57 -11.35
C LYS A 184 6.21 -30.93 -9.96
N ARG A 185 5.80 -29.67 -9.80
CA ARG A 185 5.89 -28.93 -8.56
C ARG A 185 4.55 -28.30 -8.20
N ALA A 186 4.33 -28.08 -6.91
CA ALA A 186 3.17 -27.36 -6.42
C ALA A 186 3.59 -26.29 -5.41
N LEU A 187 2.89 -25.16 -5.42
CA LEU A 187 2.99 -24.12 -4.41
C LEU A 187 1.77 -24.20 -3.50
N TYR A 188 2.02 -24.44 -2.22
CA TYR A 188 1.00 -24.32 -1.18
C TYR A 188 1.06 -22.93 -0.56
N THR A 189 -0.10 -22.36 -0.28
CA THR A 189 -0.27 -21.09 0.43
C THR A 189 -1.18 -21.32 1.63
N CYS A 190 -0.60 -21.25 2.82
CA CYS A 190 -1.31 -21.38 4.09
C CYS A 190 -1.49 -19.99 4.69
N LEU A 191 -2.74 -19.52 4.79
CA LEU A 191 -3.10 -18.24 5.39
C LEU A 191 -3.48 -18.42 6.86
N PHE A 192 -3.20 -17.41 7.68
CA PHE A 192 -3.45 -17.42 9.11
C PHE A 192 -4.17 -16.15 9.56
N ASP A 193 -4.88 -16.23 10.68
CA ASP A 193 -5.55 -15.06 11.27
C ASP A 193 -4.54 -14.05 11.86
N ARG A 194 -3.38 -14.55 12.27
CA ARG A 194 -2.23 -13.80 12.80
C ARG A 194 -0.93 -14.34 12.21
N THR A 195 0.14 -13.57 12.31
CA THR A 195 1.46 -14.01 11.86
C THR A 195 1.83 -15.36 12.51
N PRO A 196 2.12 -16.40 11.71
CA PRO A 196 2.42 -17.73 12.21
C PRO A 196 3.75 -17.75 12.97
N SER A 197 3.87 -18.63 13.96
CA SER A 197 5.09 -18.78 14.73
C SER A 197 6.23 -19.39 13.90
N GLY A 198 7.47 -19.22 14.38
CA GLY A 198 8.64 -19.85 13.78
C GLY A 198 8.57 -21.39 13.73
N ALA A 199 7.74 -22.01 14.58
CA ALA A 199 7.57 -23.47 14.61
C ALA A 199 6.95 -24.01 13.31
N VAL A 200 6.00 -23.29 12.71
CA VAL A 200 5.40 -23.65 11.42
C VAL A 200 6.46 -23.68 10.31
N MET A 201 7.35 -22.69 10.32
CA MET A 201 8.43 -22.58 9.35
C MET A 201 9.47 -23.68 9.52
N GLU A 202 9.81 -24.00 10.77
CA GLU A 202 10.76 -25.06 11.09
C GLU A 202 10.23 -26.43 10.70
N PHE A 203 8.95 -26.71 11.01
CA PHE A 203 8.25 -27.92 10.58
C PHE A 203 8.34 -28.08 9.06
N LEU A 204 7.87 -27.10 8.29
CA LEU A 204 7.84 -27.19 6.82
C LEU A 204 9.23 -27.37 6.19
N ARG A 205 10.28 -26.79 6.78
CA ARG A 205 11.65 -26.95 6.26
C ARG A 205 12.23 -28.35 6.50
N GLN A 206 11.68 -29.11 7.43
CA GLN A 206 12.10 -30.48 7.74
C GLN A 206 11.29 -31.53 6.97
N GLU A 207 10.18 -31.14 6.36
CA GLU A 207 9.31 -32.06 5.63
C GLU A 207 9.93 -32.51 4.29
N PRO A 208 9.95 -33.83 4.02
CA PRO A 208 10.39 -34.36 2.72
C PRO A 208 9.59 -33.78 1.56
N GLY A 209 10.27 -33.44 0.47
CA GLY A 209 9.66 -32.88 -0.74
C GLY A 209 9.43 -31.37 -0.69
N VAL A 210 9.67 -30.69 0.44
CA VAL A 210 9.64 -29.22 0.52
C VAL A 210 10.99 -28.62 0.10
N HIS A 211 10.98 -27.77 -0.92
CA HIS A 211 12.19 -27.16 -1.48
C HIS A 211 12.42 -25.72 -1.04
N GLU A 212 11.35 -24.95 -0.95
CA GLU A 212 11.42 -23.53 -0.62
C GLU A 212 10.27 -23.16 0.30
N VAL A 213 10.56 -22.34 1.32
CA VAL A 213 9.55 -21.81 2.24
C VAL A 213 9.69 -20.30 2.31
N PHE A 214 8.59 -19.59 2.12
CA PHE A 214 8.48 -18.15 2.07
C PHE A 214 7.59 -17.67 3.22
N VAL A 215 8.00 -16.61 3.91
CA VAL A 215 7.19 -15.96 4.93
C VAL A 215 6.42 -14.82 4.29
N LEU A 216 5.12 -14.79 4.50
CA LEU A 216 4.26 -13.68 4.15
C LEU A 216 3.93 -12.88 5.40
N SER A 217 4.37 -11.63 5.40
CA SER A 217 3.99 -10.65 6.43
C SER A 217 3.10 -9.57 5.81
N PRO A 218 2.07 -9.11 6.55
CA PRO A 218 1.16 -8.08 6.05
C PRO A 218 1.90 -6.76 5.86
N VAL A 219 1.54 -6.07 4.78
CA VAL A 219 1.98 -4.71 4.48
C VAL A 219 0.85 -3.68 4.68
N LEU A 220 -0.37 -4.16 4.97
CA LEU A 220 -1.54 -3.37 5.31
C LEU A 220 -1.97 -3.64 6.76
N ASP A 221 -2.24 -2.56 7.50
CA ASP A 221 -2.46 -2.58 8.96
C ASP A 221 -3.96 -2.64 9.38
N TYR A 222 -4.89 -2.91 8.44
CA TYR A 222 -6.33 -2.99 8.69
C TYR A 222 -6.94 -4.29 8.11
N LYS A 223 -6.77 -5.40 8.82
CA LYS A 223 -7.45 -6.66 8.45
C LYS A 223 -8.95 -6.54 8.72
N LEU A 224 -9.78 -6.93 7.75
CA LEU A 224 -11.22 -7.06 7.96
C LEU A 224 -11.45 -8.21 8.94
N ARG A 225 -12.02 -7.92 10.11
CA ARG A 225 -12.36 -8.94 11.12
C ARG A 225 -13.83 -9.30 11.10
N ASP A 226 -14.69 -8.34 10.81
CA ASP A 226 -16.12 -8.57 10.61
C ASP A 226 -16.56 -8.11 9.22
N ALA A 227 -17.18 -9.02 8.47
CA ALA A 227 -17.67 -8.77 7.13
C ALA A 227 -19.11 -8.23 7.10
N GLU A 228 -19.78 -8.12 8.24
CA GLU A 228 -21.13 -7.55 8.36
C GLU A 228 -21.09 -6.04 8.66
N ALA A 229 -21.68 -5.24 7.77
CA ALA A 229 -21.76 -3.80 7.95
C ALA A 229 -22.73 -3.44 9.10
N LEU A 230 -22.35 -2.52 9.99
CA LEU A 230 -23.33 -1.94 10.94
C LEU A 230 -24.48 -1.21 10.23
N PHE A 231 -24.19 -0.61 9.08
CA PHE A 231 -25.16 0.02 8.19
C PHE A 231 -24.59 0.09 6.77
N SER A 232 -25.47 0.05 5.77
CA SER A 232 -25.10 0.09 4.34
C SER A 232 -25.66 1.32 3.60
N SER A 233 -26.41 2.19 4.29
CA SER A 233 -26.99 3.40 3.73
C SER A 233 -26.92 4.56 4.72
N VAL A 234 -26.99 5.79 4.20
CA VAL A 234 -27.05 7.00 5.03
C VAL A 234 -28.29 6.97 5.93
N GLN A 235 -29.43 6.48 5.42
CA GLN A 235 -30.65 6.33 6.21
C GLN A 235 -30.43 5.39 7.41
N ALA A 236 -29.87 4.20 7.18
CA ALA A 236 -29.59 3.24 8.26
C ALA A 236 -28.58 3.79 9.28
N MET A 237 -27.61 4.59 8.84
CA MET A 237 -26.68 5.29 9.74
C MET A 237 -27.39 6.32 10.62
N LEU A 238 -28.36 7.07 10.08
CA LEU A 238 -29.16 8.02 10.84
C LEU A 238 -30.11 7.32 11.82
N GLU A 239 -30.71 6.21 11.41
CA GLU A 239 -31.53 5.35 12.28
C GLU A 239 -30.69 4.76 13.42
N TYR A 240 -29.49 4.26 13.14
CA TYR A 240 -28.54 3.81 14.16
C TYR A 240 -28.19 4.94 15.14
N ALA A 241 -27.82 6.12 14.64
CA ALA A 241 -27.50 7.28 15.46
C ALA A 241 -28.68 7.70 16.37
N GLY A 242 -29.91 7.65 15.85
CA GLY A 242 -31.13 7.89 16.63
C GLY A 242 -31.38 6.83 17.71
N ASN A 243 -31.30 5.55 17.35
CA ASN A 243 -31.57 4.42 18.26
C ASN A 243 -30.57 4.37 19.42
N TYR A 244 -29.31 4.69 19.17
CA TYR A 244 -28.24 4.67 20.17
C TYR A 244 -27.95 6.06 20.78
N SER A 245 -28.72 7.09 20.41
CA SER A 245 -28.54 8.48 20.87
C SER A 245 -27.09 8.98 20.74
N CYS A 246 -26.46 8.73 19.59
CA CYS A 246 -25.10 9.13 19.30
C CYS A 246 -25.02 10.02 18.04
N SER A 247 -23.91 10.73 17.87
CA SER A 247 -23.61 11.52 16.69
C SER A 247 -23.24 10.65 15.48
N ILE A 248 -23.33 11.20 14.28
CA ILE A 248 -22.88 10.54 13.04
C ILE A 248 -21.38 10.16 13.13
N SER A 249 -20.56 11.00 13.77
CA SER A 249 -19.14 10.70 13.99
C SER A 249 -18.93 9.51 14.92
N GLU A 250 -19.72 9.38 15.98
CA GLU A 250 -19.65 8.23 16.90
C GLU A 250 -20.15 6.95 16.21
N ALA A 251 -21.20 7.05 15.39
CA ALA A 251 -21.66 5.93 14.55
C ALA A 251 -20.57 5.47 13.56
N ALA A 252 -19.84 6.40 12.94
CA ALA A 252 -18.72 6.07 12.05
C ALA A 252 -17.54 5.40 12.79
N VAL A 253 -17.24 5.84 14.01
CA VAL A 253 -16.23 5.18 14.86
C VAL A 253 -16.68 3.78 15.26
N ALA A 254 -17.94 3.62 15.68
CA ALA A 254 -18.50 2.31 16.01
C ALA A 254 -18.46 1.34 14.81
N TYR A 255 -18.75 1.85 13.61
CA TYR A 255 -18.62 1.10 12.35
C TYR A 255 -17.20 0.58 12.14
N GLU A 256 -16.20 1.46 12.28
CA GLU A 256 -14.80 1.07 12.12
C GLU A 256 -14.35 0.07 13.18
N CYS A 257 -14.75 0.27 14.45
CA CYS A 257 -14.46 -0.67 15.54
C CYS A 257 -15.03 -2.06 15.26
N ARG A 258 -16.29 -2.16 14.82
CA ARG A 258 -16.95 -3.44 14.48
C ARG A 258 -16.20 -4.15 13.34
N ARG A 259 -15.94 -3.44 12.25
CA ARG A 259 -15.31 -3.97 11.04
C ARG A 259 -13.86 -4.43 11.28
N SER A 260 -13.05 -3.59 11.92
CA SER A 260 -11.60 -3.81 12.09
C SER A 260 -11.25 -4.60 13.36
N GLY A 261 -12.16 -4.63 14.33
CA GLY A 261 -11.92 -5.12 15.69
C GLY A 261 -10.95 -4.25 16.50
N LEU A 262 -10.64 -3.03 16.04
CA LEU A 262 -9.90 -2.04 16.82
C LEU A 262 -10.79 -1.44 17.91
N SER A 263 -10.18 -1.03 19.01
CA SER A 263 -10.84 -0.24 20.04
C SER A 263 -11.05 1.20 19.59
N GLU A 264 -12.04 1.88 20.15
CA GLU A 264 -12.30 3.30 19.86
C GLU A 264 -11.06 4.20 20.07
N PRO A 265 -10.26 4.06 21.16
CA PRO A 265 -9.03 4.83 21.31
C PRO A 265 -8.03 4.61 20.17
N GLU A 266 -7.89 3.38 19.66
CA GLU A 266 -7.01 3.07 18.53
C GLU A 266 -7.51 3.72 17.24
N VAL A 267 -8.82 3.64 16.95
CA VAL A 267 -9.43 4.30 15.79
C VAL A 267 -9.20 5.81 15.85
N ARG A 268 -9.49 6.44 17.00
CA ARG A 268 -9.30 7.89 17.20
C ARG A 268 -7.83 8.29 17.08
N SER A 269 -6.90 7.51 17.63
CA SER A 269 -5.46 7.77 17.51
C SER A 269 -5.00 7.77 16.06
N ARG A 270 -5.43 6.79 15.26
CA ARG A 270 -5.10 6.72 13.81
C ARG A 270 -5.65 7.93 13.05
N ILE A 271 -6.89 8.35 13.32
CA ILE A 271 -7.47 9.55 12.70
C ILE A 271 -6.71 10.83 13.11
N MET A 272 -6.25 10.92 14.35
CA MET A 272 -5.42 12.03 14.81
C MET A 272 -4.06 12.08 14.10
N GLU A 273 -3.44 10.93 13.80
CA GLU A 273 -2.21 10.85 13.01
C GLU A 273 -2.43 11.31 11.56
N ILE A 274 -3.54 10.90 10.95
CA ILE A 274 -3.94 11.36 9.61
C ILE A 274 -4.12 12.88 9.61
N TRP A 275 -4.86 13.42 10.59
CA TRP A 275 -5.06 14.87 10.72
C TRP A 275 -3.75 15.64 10.95
N LYS A 276 -2.85 15.10 11.78
CA LYS A 276 -1.52 15.66 11.98
C LYS A 276 -0.75 15.73 10.66
N THR A 277 -0.74 14.64 9.90
CA THR A 277 -0.08 14.56 8.58
C THR A 277 -0.67 15.58 7.61
N MET A 278 -2.00 15.73 7.58
CA MET A 278 -2.68 16.73 6.76
C MET A 278 -2.19 18.15 7.07
N LYS A 279 -2.14 18.55 8.34
CA LYS A 279 -1.61 19.86 8.76
C LYS A 279 -0.14 20.05 8.41
N GLU A 280 0.68 19.03 8.64
CA GLU A 280 2.11 19.06 8.32
C GLU A 280 2.35 19.21 6.81
N SER A 281 1.54 18.55 5.97
CA SER A 281 1.64 18.67 4.52
C SER A 281 1.31 20.08 4.02
N VAL A 282 0.31 20.74 4.60
CA VAL A 282 -0.02 22.15 4.32
C VAL A 282 1.11 23.05 4.77
N ALA A 283 1.57 22.91 6.02
CA ALA A 283 2.64 23.73 6.57
C ALA A 283 3.93 23.62 5.74
N LYS A 284 4.26 22.42 5.27
CA LYS A 284 5.39 22.18 4.37
C LYS A 284 5.21 22.87 3.01
N GLY A 285 4.03 22.74 2.39
CA GLY A 285 3.76 23.36 1.10
C GLY A 285 3.77 24.89 1.15
N LEU A 286 3.27 25.46 2.26
CA LEU A 286 3.27 26.91 2.48
C LEU A 286 4.67 27.51 2.65
N ARG A 287 5.72 26.71 2.91
CA ARG A 287 7.11 27.20 2.88
C ARG A 287 7.55 27.57 1.47
N GLY A 288 7.01 26.92 0.43
CA GLY A 288 7.31 27.26 -0.96
C GLY A 288 8.70 26.82 -1.46
N GLU A 289 9.38 25.91 -0.75
CA GLU A 289 10.79 25.53 -0.97
C GLU A 289 10.96 24.14 -1.64
N GLY A 290 9.86 23.51 -2.06
CA GLY A 290 9.88 22.16 -2.62
C GLY A 290 10.40 22.07 -4.05
N ARG A 291 10.81 20.87 -4.45
CA ARG A 291 11.11 20.53 -5.86
C ARG A 291 10.13 19.49 -6.36
N MET A 292 9.24 19.91 -7.27
CA MET A 292 8.29 19.01 -7.94
C MET A 292 9.03 17.85 -8.61
N VAL A 293 8.43 16.66 -8.59
CA VAL A 293 8.97 15.49 -9.28
C VAL A 293 9.04 15.74 -10.80
N ALA A 294 7.95 16.24 -11.39
CA ALA A 294 7.88 16.52 -12.83
C ALA A 294 8.51 17.87 -13.24
N GLY A 295 8.66 18.81 -12.31
CA GLY A 295 9.30 20.11 -12.58
C GLY A 295 8.51 21.10 -13.47
N LEU A 296 7.23 20.85 -13.75
CA LEU A 296 6.42 21.71 -14.65
C LEU A 296 6.06 23.08 -14.07
N VAL A 297 5.89 23.16 -12.74
CA VAL A 297 5.56 24.41 -12.03
C VAL A 297 6.43 24.54 -10.78
N PRO A 298 6.73 25.77 -10.33
CA PRO A 298 7.35 25.99 -9.03
C PRO A 298 6.45 25.50 -7.90
N CYS A 299 7.05 24.96 -6.83
CA CYS A 299 6.33 24.55 -5.62
C CYS A 299 6.13 25.74 -4.69
N ASN A 300 5.37 26.76 -5.12
CA ASN A 300 5.09 27.94 -4.30
C ASN A 300 3.72 28.59 -4.57
N CYS A 301 2.83 27.94 -5.31
CA CYS A 301 1.49 28.45 -5.60
C CYS A 301 0.67 28.63 -4.33
N GLY A 302 0.70 27.66 -3.41
CA GLY A 302 0.00 27.75 -2.12
C GLY A 302 0.54 28.90 -1.27
N ALA A 303 1.86 29.04 -1.18
CA ALA A 303 2.52 30.13 -0.45
C ALA A 303 2.17 31.51 -1.02
N ARG A 304 2.21 31.66 -2.36
CA ARG A 304 1.85 32.90 -3.05
C ARG A 304 0.38 33.26 -2.86
N MET A 305 -0.52 32.27 -2.94
CA MET A 305 -1.94 32.47 -2.68
C MET A 305 -2.17 32.92 -1.23
N PHE A 306 -1.52 32.26 -0.27
CA PHE A 306 -1.62 32.64 1.15
C PHE A 306 -1.16 34.09 1.38
N ALA A 307 -0.01 34.48 0.82
CA ALA A 307 0.49 35.85 0.91
C ALA A 307 -0.45 36.88 0.22
N ALA A 308 -1.10 36.51 -0.88
CA ALA A 308 -2.09 37.36 -1.55
C ALA A 308 -3.33 37.58 -0.67
N VAL A 309 -3.76 36.55 0.07
CA VAL A 309 -4.87 36.63 1.02
C VAL A 309 -4.54 37.57 2.18
N GLU A 310 -3.37 37.40 2.80
CA GLU A 310 -2.92 38.24 3.92
C GLU A 310 -2.74 39.71 3.52
N THR A 311 -2.48 39.98 2.24
CA THR A 311 -2.39 41.35 1.69
C THR A 311 -3.70 41.88 1.12
N GLY A 312 -4.82 41.16 1.30
CA GLY A 312 -6.15 41.61 0.88
C GLY A 312 -6.35 41.69 -0.65
N ARG A 313 -5.51 41.00 -1.44
CA ARG A 313 -5.51 41.09 -2.91
C ARG A 313 -6.43 40.07 -3.60
N THR A 314 -7.12 39.22 -2.84
CA THR A 314 -7.92 38.11 -3.39
C THR A 314 -9.40 38.46 -3.49
N VAL A 315 -10.01 38.21 -4.67
CA VAL A 315 -11.44 38.41 -4.92
C VAL A 315 -12.33 37.56 -3.99
N GLY A 316 -11.91 36.34 -3.65
CA GLY A 316 -12.67 35.41 -2.82
C GLY A 316 -12.67 35.71 -1.31
N GLY A 317 -12.01 36.78 -0.86
CA GLY A 317 -11.86 37.08 0.55
C GLY A 317 -11.01 36.06 1.33
N PRO A 318 -10.85 36.26 2.65
CA PRO A 318 -9.89 35.49 3.45
C PRO A 318 -10.29 34.03 3.67
N ILE A 319 -11.58 33.71 3.73
CA ILE A 319 -12.07 32.35 4.00
C ILE A 319 -11.76 31.43 2.81
N LEU A 320 -12.32 31.74 1.63
CA LEU A 320 -12.10 30.95 0.42
C LEU A 320 -10.63 30.99 0.00
N GLY A 321 -9.98 32.16 0.12
CA GLY A 321 -8.58 32.31 -0.23
C GLY A 321 -7.64 31.43 0.60
N LYS A 322 -7.84 31.36 1.93
CA LYS A 322 -7.06 30.47 2.80
C LYS A 322 -7.31 29.00 2.45
N ALA A 323 -8.55 28.64 2.15
CA ALA A 323 -8.87 27.27 1.78
C ALA A 323 -8.15 26.83 0.49
N VAL A 324 -8.18 27.66 -0.54
CA VAL A 324 -7.44 27.42 -1.80
C VAL A 324 -5.94 27.36 -1.56
N ALA A 325 -5.38 28.27 -0.76
CA ALA A 325 -3.95 28.29 -0.45
C ALA A 325 -3.49 26.99 0.24
N ARG A 326 -4.25 26.51 1.23
CA ARG A 326 -3.97 25.25 1.94
C ARG A 326 -4.11 24.03 1.04
N ALA A 327 -5.15 24.00 0.20
CA ALA A 327 -5.35 22.92 -0.76
C ALA A 327 -4.18 22.82 -1.75
N LEU A 328 -3.77 23.95 -2.34
CA LEU A 328 -2.59 24.01 -3.21
C LEU A 328 -1.34 23.56 -2.46
N ALA A 329 -1.08 24.07 -1.26
CA ALA A 329 0.10 23.70 -0.48
C ALA A 329 0.19 22.19 -0.22
N ALA A 330 -0.91 21.54 0.16
CA ALA A 330 -0.94 20.09 0.35
C ALA A 330 -0.69 19.32 -0.97
N MET A 331 -1.29 19.76 -2.08
CA MET A 331 -1.07 19.15 -3.40
C MET A 331 0.38 19.35 -3.90
N GLU A 332 0.98 20.49 -3.61
CA GLU A 332 2.38 20.79 -3.92
C GLU A 332 3.33 19.90 -3.10
N THR A 333 3.03 19.68 -1.81
CA THR A 333 3.75 18.71 -0.98
C THR A 333 3.66 17.30 -1.58
N ASN A 334 2.48 16.85 -2.01
CA ASN A 334 2.30 15.57 -2.70
C ASN A 334 3.15 15.49 -3.98
N ALA A 335 3.07 16.50 -4.84
CA ALA A 335 3.81 16.57 -6.11
C ALA A 335 5.33 16.68 -5.94
N CYS A 336 5.81 17.06 -4.75
CA CYS A 336 7.23 17.04 -4.37
C CYS A 336 7.72 15.72 -3.76
N ALA A 337 6.89 14.66 -3.79
CA ALA A 337 7.15 13.43 -3.04
C ALA A 337 7.37 13.71 -1.54
N GLY A 338 6.50 14.54 -0.96
CA GLY A 338 6.37 14.71 0.47
C GLY A 338 5.30 13.79 1.05
N CYS A 339 5.36 13.60 2.38
CA CYS A 339 4.33 12.84 3.11
C CYS A 339 3.01 13.63 3.13
N VAL A 340 1.93 12.97 2.73
CA VAL A 340 0.55 13.45 2.71
C VAL A 340 -0.40 12.35 3.17
N ALA A 341 -1.63 12.72 3.55
CA ALA A 341 -2.71 11.76 3.70
C ALA A 341 -3.62 11.81 2.47
N ALA A 342 -3.86 10.67 1.83
CA ALA A 342 -4.84 10.60 0.75
C ALA A 342 -6.26 10.85 1.28
N ALA A 343 -7.10 11.50 0.48
CA ALA A 343 -8.48 11.84 0.86
C ALA A 343 -9.39 12.05 -0.36
N PRO A 344 -9.99 11.00 -0.96
CA PRO A 344 -9.69 9.57 -0.77
C PRO A 344 -8.49 9.09 -1.58
N THR A 345 -7.91 9.94 -2.42
CA THR A 345 -6.69 9.63 -3.17
C THR A 345 -5.63 10.71 -2.95
N ALA A 346 -4.37 10.39 -3.26
CA ALA A 346 -3.26 11.33 -3.16
C ALA A 346 -3.47 12.57 -4.05
N GLY A 347 -4.09 12.40 -5.22
CA GLY A 347 -4.41 13.50 -6.13
C GLY A 347 -5.42 14.51 -5.56
N SER A 348 -6.21 14.13 -4.56
CA SER A 348 -7.21 14.97 -3.90
C SER A 348 -6.85 15.30 -2.45
N CYS A 349 -5.60 15.05 -2.03
CA CYS A 349 -5.15 15.19 -0.64
C CYS A 349 -5.29 16.62 -0.08
N GLY A 350 -5.44 17.63 -0.94
CA GLY A 350 -5.59 19.03 -0.53
C GLY A 350 -7.00 19.45 -0.14
N VAL A 351 -8.04 18.67 -0.48
CA VAL A 351 -9.44 19.12 -0.31
C VAL A 351 -9.79 19.25 1.17
N VAL A 352 -9.62 18.17 1.94
CA VAL A 352 -9.94 18.14 3.38
C VAL A 352 -9.11 19.14 4.19
N PRO A 353 -7.75 19.15 4.12
CA PRO A 353 -6.95 20.16 4.82
C PRO A 353 -7.09 21.57 4.27
N GLY A 354 -7.67 21.74 3.09
CA GLY A 354 -8.06 23.04 2.57
C GLY A 354 -9.15 23.67 3.44
N VAL A 355 -10.17 22.88 3.79
CA VAL A 355 -11.35 23.35 4.53
C VAL A 355 -11.07 23.52 6.03
N LEU A 356 -10.27 22.63 6.61
CA LEU A 356 -9.92 22.62 8.04
C LEU A 356 -8.85 23.68 8.37
#